data_AF-A0A6A3XIV1-F1
#
_entry.id   AF-A0A6A3XIV1-F1
#
_cell.length_a   1.000
_cell.length_b   1.000
_cell.length_c   1.000
_cell.angle_alpha   90.00
_cell.angle_beta   90.00
_cell.angle_gamma   90.00
#
_symmetry.space_group_name_H-M   'P 1'
#
loop_
_entity.id
_entity.type
_entity.pdbx_description
1 polymer ?
#
loop_
_entity_poly.entity_id
_entity_poly.type
_entity_poly.pdbx_seq_one_letter_code
_entity_poly.pdbx_strand_id
1 'polypeptide(L)'
;ASVLLLSSKLDAQTPHKYAETLLETLDGDEKEMVTFNTSIHGALVWTMMDSGTTCGVKILASYVSSEGKLKGLDKSCVGEMPVFDLTVSADYQTNFFSTDDVYDGAFNSSLSSPQ
;
A
#
# COMPACT_ATOMS: atom_id res chain seq x y z
N ALA A 1 22.24 -15.52 -5.65
CA ALA A 1 21.57 -14.21 -5.82
C ALA A 1 20.47 -14.12 -4.77
N SER A 2 20.14 -12.92 -4.32
CA SER A 2 19.06 -12.68 -3.35
C SER A 2 17.84 -12.07 -4.03
N VAL A 3 16.67 -12.28 -3.44
CA VAL A 3 15.40 -11.76 -3.97
C VAL A 3 14.63 -11.01 -2.88
N LEU A 4 14.29 -9.76 -3.18
CA LEU A 4 13.35 -8.96 -2.41
C LEU A 4 12.01 -8.88 -3.17
N LEU A 5 10.93 -9.38 -2.57
CA LEU A 5 9.56 -9.19 -3.03
C LEU A 5 8.87 -8.13 -2.16
N LEU A 6 8.14 -7.22 -2.80
CA LEU A 6 7.22 -6.30 -2.14
C LEU A 6 5.81 -6.64 -2.61
N SER A 7 4.90 -6.90 -1.68
CA SER A 7 3.51 -7.25 -2.01
C SER A 7 2.53 -6.61 -1.03
N SER A 8 1.28 -6.43 -1.46
CA SER A 8 0.22 -5.89 -0.62
C SER A 8 -1.02 -6.78 -0.65
N LYS A 9 -1.69 -6.92 0.49
CA LYS A 9 -2.96 -7.66 0.61
C LYS A 9 -4.14 -6.96 -0.08
N LEU A 10 -4.08 -5.65 -0.27
CA LEU A 10 -5.08 -4.87 -1.02
C LEU A 10 -4.72 -4.64 -2.51
N ASP A 11 -3.74 -5.37 -3.05
CA ASP A 11 -3.45 -5.31 -4.48
C ASP A 11 -4.48 -6.13 -5.28
N ALA A 12 -5.44 -5.43 -5.90
CA ALA A 12 -6.47 -6.06 -6.72
C ALA A 12 -5.97 -6.51 -8.11
N GLN A 13 -4.85 -5.97 -8.62
CA GLN A 13 -4.34 -6.28 -9.96
C GLN A 13 -3.37 -7.47 -9.92
N THR A 14 -2.51 -7.52 -8.91
CA THR A 14 -1.61 -8.64 -8.64
C THR A 14 -1.85 -9.18 -7.22
N PRO A 15 -2.92 -10.01 -7.02
CA PRO A 15 -3.31 -10.51 -5.72
C PRO A 15 -2.17 -11.17 -4.93
N HIS A 16 -2.10 -10.87 -3.63
CA HIS A 16 -1.01 -11.30 -2.73
C HIS A 16 -0.66 -12.79 -2.81
N LYS A 17 -1.66 -13.67 -2.96
CA LYS A 17 -1.46 -15.12 -3.12
C LYS A 17 -0.48 -15.49 -4.25
N TYR A 18 -0.43 -14.70 -5.33
CA TYR A 18 0.49 -14.95 -6.44
C TYR A 18 1.92 -14.52 -6.10
N ALA A 19 2.10 -13.54 -5.21
CA ALA A 19 3.41 -13.20 -4.68
C ALA A 19 3.92 -14.28 -3.71
N GLU A 20 3.05 -14.88 -2.90
CA GLU A 20 3.38 -16.05 -2.07
C GLU A 20 3.83 -17.22 -2.95
N THR A 21 3.03 -17.59 -3.97
CA THR A 21 3.40 -18.65 -4.93
C THR A 21 4.70 -18.35 -5.66
N LEU A 22 4.92 -17.09 -6.08
CA LEU A 22 6.17 -16.67 -6.72
C LEU A 22 7.36 -16.86 -5.77
N LEU A 23 7.25 -16.41 -4.51
CA LEU A 23 8.31 -16.56 -3.53
C LEU A 23 8.65 -18.04 -3.29
N GLU A 24 7.65 -18.91 -3.16
CA GLU A 24 7.85 -20.34 -2.99
C GLU A 24 8.59 -20.98 -4.17
N THR A 25 8.23 -20.59 -5.39
CA THR A 25 8.74 -21.18 -6.64
C THR A 25 10.17 -20.73 -6.98
N LEU A 26 10.62 -19.58 -6.46
CA LEU A 26 11.99 -19.08 -6.71
C LEU A 26 13.05 -19.99 -6.08
N ASP A 27 14.08 -20.35 -6.85
CA ASP A 27 15.22 -21.14 -6.38
C ASP A 27 16.10 -20.36 -5.39
N GLY A 28 16.55 -21.04 -4.34
CA GLY A 28 17.44 -20.51 -3.31
C GLY A 28 16.73 -20.02 -2.06
N ASP A 29 17.50 -19.91 -0.98
CA ASP A 29 16.99 -19.59 0.36
C ASP A 29 17.09 -18.10 0.71
N GLU A 30 17.89 -17.33 -0.04
CA GLU A 30 18.06 -15.88 0.14
C GLU A 30 16.92 -15.13 -0.55
N LYS A 31 15.71 -15.29 -0.02
CA LYS A 31 14.51 -14.61 -0.51
C LYS A 31 13.66 -14.11 0.65
N GLU A 32 13.16 -12.88 0.51
CA GLU A 32 12.30 -12.26 1.52
C GLU A 32 11.18 -11.49 0.86
N MET A 33 9.96 -11.64 1.39
CA MET A 33 8.82 -10.83 1.01
C MET A 33 8.44 -9.87 2.13
N VAL A 34 8.44 -8.58 1.85
CA VAL A 34 7.80 -7.59 2.70
C VAL A 34 6.35 -7.44 2.28
N THR A 35 5.45 -7.70 3.23
CA THR A 35 4.01 -7.64 3.02
C THR A 35 3.42 -6.38 3.64
N PHE A 36 2.78 -5.58 2.81
CA PHE A 36 1.95 -4.45 3.21
C PHE A 36 0.51 -4.89 3.36
N ASN A 37 -0.22 -4.30 4.32
CA ASN A 37 -1.63 -4.63 4.47
C ASN A 37 -2.50 -3.85 3.49
N THR A 38 -2.18 -2.58 3.21
CA THR A 38 -3.17 -1.61 2.69
C THR A 38 -2.71 -0.80 1.47
N SER A 39 -1.62 -1.18 0.81
CA SER A 39 -1.20 -0.55 -0.45
C SER A 39 -1.98 -1.10 -1.65
N ILE A 40 -2.16 -0.27 -2.68
CA ILE A 40 -2.66 -0.72 -3.99
C ILE A 40 -1.53 -1.29 -4.86
N HIS A 41 -1.86 -1.63 -6.12
CA HIS A 41 -0.94 -2.19 -7.10
C HIS A 41 0.32 -1.35 -7.28
N GLY A 42 1.48 -2.00 -7.21
CA GLY A 42 2.78 -1.32 -7.25
C GLY A 42 3.21 -0.82 -5.87
N ALA A 43 3.30 -1.73 -4.89
CA ALA A 43 3.65 -1.42 -3.50
C ALA A 43 4.97 -0.63 -3.33
N LEU A 44 5.88 -0.72 -4.29
CA LEU A 44 7.08 0.12 -4.33
C LEU A 44 6.75 1.62 -4.29
N VAL A 45 5.74 2.06 -5.06
CA VAL A 45 5.39 3.47 -5.25
C VAL A 45 4.10 3.90 -4.55
N TRP A 46 3.27 2.96 -4.08
CA TRP A 46 1.97 3.25 -3.46
C TRP A 46 1.90 3.03 -1.95
N THR A 47 3.04 2.80 -1.31
CA THR A 47 3.19 2.72 0.16
C THR A 47 3.51 4.09 0.74
N MET A 48 2.66 5.08 0.45
CA MET A 48 2.87 6.47 0.83
C MET A 48 2.99 6.64 2.35
N MET A 49 3.92 7.51 2.75
CA MET A 49 4.12 7.93 4.14
C MET A 49 3.88 9.43 4.28
N ASP A 50 3.62 9.89 5.50
CA ASP A 50 3.43 11.32 5.80
C ASP A 50 4.65 12.19 5.47
N SER A 51 5.85 11.59 5.46
CA SER A 51 7.08 12.29 5.07
C SER A 51 7.19 12.57 3.56
N GLY A 52 6.20 12.20 2.75
CA GLY A 52 6.17 12.43 1.29
C GLY A 52 7.01 11.45 0.46
N THR A 53 7.52 10.37 1.07
CA THR A 53 8.18 9.26 0.37
C THR A 53 7.38 7.98 0.54
N THR A 54 7.84 6.87 -0.04
CA THR A 54 7.18 5.56 0.11
C THR A 54 8.03 4.63 0.96
N CYS A 55 7.37 3.81 1.78
CA CYS A 55 8.07 2.79 2.56
C CYS A 55 8.72 1.75 1.64
N GLY A 56 8.10 1.42 0.51
CA GLY A 56 8.67 0.56 -0.51
C GLY A 56 10.00 1.07 -1.06
N VAL A 57 10.13 2.38 -1.34
CA VAL A 57 11.39 2.98 -1.79
C VAL A 57 12.44 2.99 -0.68
N LYS A 58 12.06 3.25 0.58
CA LYS A 58 12.99 3.16 1.73
C LYS A 58 13.58 1.76 1.86
N ILE A 59 12.75 0.73 1.76
CA ILE A 59 13.17 -0.68 1.82
C ILE A 59 14.08 -1.03 0.62
N LEU A 60 13.71 -0.61 -0.59
CA LEU A 60 14.55 -0.82 -1.78
C LEU A 60 15.91 -0.14 -1.63
N ALA A 61 15.95 1.09 -1.11
CA ALA A 61 17.20 1.79 -0.83
C ALA A 61 18.05 1.02 0.18
N SER A 62 17.46 0.52 1.27
CA SER A 62 18.15 -0.34 2.25
C SER A 62 18.72 -1.61 1.60
N TYR A 63 17.97 -2.26 0.72
CA TYR A 63 18.40 -3.45 -0.02
C TYR A 63 19.60 -3.16 -0.93
N VAL A 64 19.54 -2.07 -1.71
CA VAL A 64 20.62 -1.66 -2.62
C VAL A 64 21.86 -1.23 -1.85
N SER A 65 21.72 -0.43 -0.80
CA SER A 65 22.84 -0.02 0.07
C SER A 65 23.49 -1.20 0.80
N SER A 66 22.77 -2.30 0.96
CA SER A 66 23.27 -3.55 1.53
C SER A 66 23.83 -4.53 0.48
N GLU A 67 24.05 -4.08 -0.76
CA GLU A 67 24.51 -4.91 -1.89
C GLU A 67 23.62 -6.13 -2.14
N GLY A 68 22.30 -5.96 -1.92
CA GLY A 68 21.31 -7.01 -2.04
C GLY A 68 21.27 -7.99 -0.86
N LYS A 69 21.96 -7.74 0.26
CA LYS A 69 21.86 -8.60 1.45
C LYS A 69 20.52 -8.37 2.14
N LEU A 70 19.73 -9.44 2.31
CA LEU A 70 18.43 -9.39 2.99
C LEU A 70 18.59 -9.25 4.50
N LYS A 71 19.65 -9.84 5.06
CA LYS A 71 19.99 -9.69 6.47
C LYS A 71 20.31 -8.23 6.77
N GLY A 72 19.49 -7.64 7.65
CA GLY A 72 19.64 -6.23 8.06
C GLY A 72 18.82 -5.25 7.23
N LEU A 73 17.91 -5.73 6.37
CA LEU A 73 16.95 -4.89 5.66
C LEU A 73 16.16 -4.02 6.66
N ASP A 74 16.21 -2.71 6.48
CA ASP A 74 15.43 -1.78 7.28
C ASP A 74 13.98 -1.76 6.79
N LYS A 75 13.10 -2.34 7.61
CA LYS A 75 11.66 -2.43 7.38
C LYS A 75 10.86 -1.63 8.41
N SER A 76 11.53 -0.78 9.20
CA SER A 76 10.89 0.01 10.28
C SER A 76 9.70 0.82 9.77
N CYS A 77 9.80 1.37 8.56
CA CYS A 77 8.75 2.16 7.94
C CYS A 77 7.41 1.44 7.76
N VAL A 78 7.37 0.10 7.76
CA VAL A 78 6.13 -0.67 7.63
C VAL A 78 5.20 -0.41 8.82
N GLY A 79 5.78 -0.26 10.03
CA GLY A 79 5.02 0.07 11.24
C GLY A 79 4.67 1.55 11.37
N GLU A 80 5.31 2.41 10.57
CA GLU A 80 5.07 3.86 10.53
C GLU A 80 4.10 4.27 9.43
N MET A 81 3.62 3.30 8.62
CA MET A 81 2.67 3.60 7.56
C MET A 81 1.36 4.14 8.15
N PRO A 82 0.72 5.12 7.47
CA PRO A 82 -0.57 5.63 7.88
C PRO A 82 -1.59 4.50 8.06
N VAL A 83 -2.41 4.63 9.11
CA VAL A 83 -3.52 3.70 9.33
C VAL A 83 -4.48 3.79 8.16
N PHE A 84 -4.91 2.64 7.65
CA PHE A 84 -5.95 2.61 6.64
C PHE A 84 -7.27 3.04 7.25
N ASP A 85 -7.74 4.19 6.80
CA ASP A 85 -8.98 4.80 7.23
C ASP A 85 -9.85 5.04 5.99
N LEU A 86 -11.09 4.58 6.09
CA LEU A 86 -12.12 4.79 5.07
C LEU A 86 -12.98 6.03 5.39
N THR A 87 -12.63 6.82 6.40
CA THR A 87 -13.30 8.08 6.67
C THR A 87 -13.09 9.06 5.51
N VAL A 88 -14.16 9.38 4.79
CA VAL A 88 -14.16 10.36 3.71
C VAL A 88 -14.35 11.75 4.31
N SER A 89 -13.64 12.78 3.83
CA SER A 89 -13.86 14.14 4.34
C SER A 89 -15.22 14.69 3.91
N ALA A 90 -15.85 15.54 4.72
CA ALA A 90 -17.17 16.11 4.44
C ALA A 90 -17.26 16.78 3.06
N ASP A 91 -16.16 17.43 2.62
CA ASP A 91 -16.06 18.01 1.29
C ASP A 91 -16.18 16.95 0.19
N TYR A 92 -15.51 15.80 0.33
CA TYR A 92 -15.62 14.71 -0.64
C TYR A 92 -17.00 14.04 -0.59
N GLN A 93 -17.55 13.83 0.61
CA GLN A 93 -18.89 13.26 0.79
C GLN A 93 -19.94 14.09 0.02
N THR A 94 -19.91 15.41 0.22
CA THR A 94 -20.83 16.35 -0.41
C THR A 94 -20.60 16.47 -1.91
N ASN A 95 -19.36 16.69 -2.34
CA ASN A 95 -19.04 16.99 -3.74
C ASN A 95 -19.17 15.79 -4.68
N PHE A 96 -18.87 14.57 -4.21
CA PHE A 96 -18.90 13.38 -5.06
C PHE A 96 -20.14 12.51 -4.88
N PHE A 97 -20.72 12.51 -3.67
CA PHE A 97 -21.83 11.61 -3.34
C PHE A 97 -23.12 12.36 -2.99
N SER A 98 -23.06 13.68 -2.75
CA SER A 98 -24.20 14.52 -2.34
C SER A 98 -24.99 13.87 -1.20
N THR A 99 -24.28 13.40 -0.19
CA THR A 99 -24.83 12.77 1.00
C THR A 99 -23.99 13.13 2.22
N ASP A 100 -24.59 13.03 3.40
CA ASP A 100 -23.94 13.23 4.69
C ASP A 100 -23.32 11.93 5.25
N ASP A 101 -23.53 10.79 4.57
CA ASP A 101 -22.94 9.50 4.89
C ASP A 101 -22.70 8.69 3.61
N VAL A 102 -21.44 8.46 3.26
CA VAL A 102 -21.05 7.77 2.02
C VAL A 102 -21.23 6.26 2.06
N TYR A 103 -21.51 5.67 3.22
CA TYR A 103 -21.68 4.22 3.39
C TYR A 103 -23.14 3.82 3.41
N ASP A 104 -23.95 4.52 4.22
CA ASP A 104 -25.36 4.18 4.45
C ASP A 104 -26.33 5.36 4.19
N GLY A 105 -25.83 6.51 3.76
CA GLY A 105 -26.62 7.73 3.55
C GLY A 105 -27.44 7.72 2.26
N ALA A 106 -28.55 8.47 2.28
CA ALA A 106 -29.35 8.73 1.10
C ALA A 106 -28.80 9.92 0.30
N PHE A 107 -29.00 9.90 -1.02
CA PHE A 107 -28.74 11.07 -1.86
C PHE A 107 -29.58 12.26 -1.40
N ASN A 108 -28.94 13.41 -1.26
CA ASN A 108 -29.55 14.67 -0.87
C ASN A 108 -29.20 15.76 -1.91
N SER A 109 -30.17 16.09 -2.76
CA SER A 109 -30.01 17.10 -3.80
C SER A 109 -29.75 18.52 -3.26
N SER A 110 -29.99 18.79 -1.97
CA SER A 110 -29.59 20.09 -1.41
C SER A 110 -28.08 20.23 -1.21
N LEU A 111 -27.36 19.11 -1.18
CA LEU A 111 -25.90 19.04 -1.05
C LEU A 111 -25.20 19.04 -2.42
N SER A 112 -25.92 18.77 -3.51
CA SER A 112 -25.35 18.86 -4.85
C SER A 112 -25.13 20.33 -5.22
N SER A 113 -23.88 20.70 -5.51
CA SER A 113 -23.60 22.01 -6.11
C SER A 113 -24.27 22.11 -7.48
N PRO A 114 -24.93 23.23 -7.85
CA PRO A 114 -25.40 23.42 -9.21
C PRO A 114 -24.18 23.41 -10.15
N GLN A 115 -24.21 22.52 -11.14
CA GLN A 115 -23.26 22.51 -12.26
C GLN A 115 -23.43 23.74 -13.14
#